data_AF-A0A2V9ZA23-F1
#
_entry.id   AF-A0A2V9ZA23-F1
#
_cell.length_a   1.000
_cell.length_b   1.000
_cell.length_c   1.000
_cell.angle_alpha   90.00
_cell.angle_beta   90.00
_cell.angle_gamma   90.00
#
_symmetry.space_group_name_H-M   'P 1'
#
loop_
_entity.id
_entity.type
_entity.pdbx_description
1 polymer ?
#
loop_
_entity_poly.entity_id
_entity_poly.type
_entity_poly.pdbx_seq_one_letter_code
_entity_poly.pdbx_strand_id
1 'polypeptide(L)'
;MSHFPSVPLADAHQRAGKHHKIVTDILSDLAKLDQFSAVKIILAEVGKKKADLRAALLRAAKKKRIHLATSSDDTHLYVFRSS
;
A
#
# COMPACT_ATOMS: atom_id res chain seq x y z
N MET A 1 2.03 -0.17 36.99
CA MET A 1 3.34 -0.25 36.32
C MET A 1 3.12 -0.70 34.88
N SER A 2 3.74 -0.01 33.91
CA SER A 2 3.70 -0.44 32.50
C SER A 2 4.50 -1.73 32.34
N HIS A 3 3.89 -2.78 31.78
CA HIS A 3 4.57 -4.05 31.48
C HIS A 3 5.41 -4.01 30.20
N PHE A 4 5.41 -2.88 29.49
CA PHE A 4 6.06 -2.75 28.19
C PHE A 4 7.08 -1.60 28.18
N PRO A 5 8.25 -1.79 27.55
CA PRO A 5 9.25 -0.75 27.41
C PRO A 5 8.76 0.34 26.45
N SER A 6 8.92 1.61 26.85
CA SER A 6 8.67 2.78 26.00
C SER A 6 9.91 3.10 25.18
N VAL A 7 9.74 3.35 23.87
CA VAL A 7 10.81 3.81 22.98
C VAL A 7 10.60 5.29 22.61
N PRO A 8 11.67 6.05 22.35
CA PRO A 8 11.56 7.43 21.85
C PRO A 8 10.73 7.49 20.56
N LEU A 9 9.90 8.54 20.45
CA LEU A 9 9.01 8.74 19.31
C LEU A 9 9.79 8.83 17.98
N ALA A 10 11.00 9.38 18.02
CA ALA A 10 11.91 9.45 16.87
C ALA A 10 12.28 8.05 16.32
N ASP A 11 12.55 7.08 17.19
CA ASP A 11 12.86 5.69 16.81
C ASP A 11 11.62 4.92 16.36
N ALA A 12 10.45 5.23 16.95
CA ALA A 12 9.17 4.67 16.53
C ALA A 12 8.76 5.12 15.11
N HIS A 13 9.13 6.34 14.71
CA HIS A 13 8.79 6.93 13.40
C HIS A 13 9.73 6.55 12.25
N GLN A 14 10.86 5.89 12.49
CA GLN A 14 11.82 5.49 11.44
C GLN A 14 11.30 4.42 10.44
N ARG A 15 10.03 4.00 10.55
CA ARG A 15 9.42 3.02 9.62
C ARG A 15 8.76 3.63 8.38
N ALA A 16 9.07 4.89 8.05
CA ALA A 16 8.57 5.53 6.83
C ALA A 16 9.33 5.12 5.55
N GLY A 17 10.51 4.51 5.65
CA GLY A 17 11.50 4.50 4.56
C GLY A 17 11.19 3.67 3.30
N LYS A 18 10.48 2.53 3.39
CA LYS A 18 10.26 1.64 2.23
C LYS A 18 8.80 1.42 1.88
N HIS A 19 7.95 1.25 2.89
CA HIS A 19 6.51 0.98 2.66
C HIS A 19 5.81 2.17 2.02
N HIS A 20 6.13 3.38 2.48
CA HIS A 20 5.50 4.58 1.94
C HIS A 20 5.89 4.81 0.49
N LYS A 21 7.15 4.51 0.13
CA LYS A 21 7.67 4.65 -1.23
C LYS A 21 6.93 3.72 -2.20
N ILE A 22 6.91 2.41 -1.92
CA ILE A 22 6.23 1.41 -2.78
C ILE A 22 4.75 1.76 -2.99
N VAL A 23 4.03 2.12 -1.93
CA VAL A 23 2.61 2.50 -2.04
C VAL A 23 2.42 3.79 -2.85
N THR A 24 3.33 4.75 -2.69
CA THR A 24 3.28 6.01 -3.44
C THR A 24 3.59 5.80 -4.91
N ASP A 25 4.57 4.96 -5.23
CA ASP A 25 4.95 4.61 -6.60
C ASP A 25 3.79 3.89 -7.30
N ILE A 26 3.20 2.85 -6.68
CA ILE A 26 2.02 2.14 -7.21
C ILE A 26 0.87 3.11 -7.52
N LEU A 27 0.58 4.04 -6.61
CA LEU A 27 -0.50 5.01 -6.84
C LEU A 27 -0.16 6.03 -7.92
N SER A 28 1.12 6.33 -8.13
CA SER A 28 1.58 7.24 -9.17
C SER A 28 1.52 6.57 -10.55
N ASP A 29 1.79 5.27 -10.61
CA ASP A 29 1.62 4.49 -11.83
C ASP A 29 0.14 4.27 -12.14
N LEU A 30 -0.69 3.96 -11.14
CA LEU A 30 -2.15 3.92 -11.28
C LEU A 30 -2.73 5.27 -11.75
N ALA A 31 -2.07 6.38 -11.42
CA ALA A 31 -2.49 7.71 -11.88
C ALA A 31 -2.32 7.91 -13.39
N LYS A 32 -1.38 7.18 -14.02
CA LYS A 32 -1.06 7.26 -15.45
C LYS A 32 -1.84 6.26 -16.31
N LEU A 33 -2.38 5.22 -15.68
CA LEU A 33 -3.18 4.19 -16.34
C LEU A 33 -4.59 4.71 -16.70
N ASP A 34 -5.14 4.17 -17.78
CA ASP A 34 -6.53 4.38 -18.17
C ASP A 34 -7.50 3.63 -17.22
N GLN A 35 -8.80 3.87 -17.38
CA GLN A 35 -9.84 3.27 -16.54
C GLN A 35 -10.02 1.75 -16.75
N PHE A 36 -9.42 1.18 -17.80
CA PHE A 36 -9.53 -0.24 -18.15
C PHE A 36 -8.28 -1.05 -17.78
N SER A 37 -7.30 -0.40 -17.17
CA SER A 37 -6.01 -0.98 -16.81
C SER A 37 -5.88 -1.20 -15.30
N ALA A 38 -5.10 -2.23 -14.95
CA ALA A 38 -4.77 -2.56 -13.56
C ALA A 38 -3.26 -2.60 -13.36
N VAL A 39 -2.80 -2.11 -12.21
CA VAL A 39 -1.43 -2.35 -11.73
C VAL A 39 -1.38 -3.76 -11.15
N LYS A 40 -0.54 -4.61 -11.73
CA LYS A 40 -0.23 -5.95 -11.22
C LYS A 40 0.98 -5.89 -10.31
N ILE A 41 0.84 -6.37 -9.07
CA ILE A 41 1.90 -6.34 -8.06
C ILE A 41 2.21 -7.76 -7.64
N ILE A 42 3.48 -8.16 -7.71
CA ILE A 42 3.94 -9.48 -7.24
C ILE A 42 4.19 -9.39 -5.73
N LEU A 43 3.46 -10.16 -4.94
CA LEU A 43 3.53 -10.10 -3.47
C LEU A 43 4.91 -10.49 -2.92
N ALA A 44 5.60 -11.40 -3.60
CA ALA A 44 6.96 -11.85 -3.25
C ALA A 44 7.99 -10.71 -3.33
N GLU A 45 7.88 -9.83 -4.32
CA GLU A 45 8.80 -8.69 -4.50
C GLU A 45 8.60 -7.61 -3.45
N VAL A 46 7.37 -7.45 -2.96
CA VAL A 46 7.04 -6.46 -1.94
C VAL A 46 7.42 -6.94 -0.53
N GLY A 47 7.63 -8.25 -0.34
CA GLY A 47 7.94 -8.84 0.96
C GLY A 47 6.87 -8.59 2.02
N LYS A 48 5.61 -8.40 1.59
CA LYS A 48 4.48 -8.05 2.45
C LYS A 48 3.34 -9.03 2.35
N LYS A 49 2.63 -9.17 3.47
CA LYS A 49 1.33 -9.85 3.50
C LYS A 49 0.33 -9.06 2.66
N LYS A 50 -0.47 -9.79 1.88
CA LYS A 50 -1.53 -9.27 1.03
C LYS A 50 -2.44 -8.25 1.73
N ALA A 51 -2.85 -8.56 2.96
CA ALA A 51 -3.74 -7.72 3.75
C ALA A 51 -3.11 -6.37 4.11
N ASP A 52 -1.82 -6.36 4.48
CA ASP A 52 -1.10 -5.13 4.85
C ASP A 52 -0.95 -4.19 3.65
N LEU A 53 -0.61 -4.75 2.49
CA LEU A 53 -0.47 -4.00 1.25
C LEU A 53 -1.81 -3.42 0.78
N ARG A 54 -2.88 -4.23 0.81
CA ARG A 54 -4.24 -3.78 0.48
C ARG A 54 -4.68 -2.63 1.40
N ALA A 55 -4.47 -2.77 2.72
CA ALA A 55 -4.80 -1.74 3.68
C ALA A 55 -4.01 -0.44 3.43
N ALA A 56 -2.72 -0.55 3.11
CA ALA A 56 -1.89 0.61 2.82
C ALA A 56 -2.36 1.35 1.54
N LEU A 57 -2.68 0.62 0.47
CA LEU A 57 -3.19 1.17 -0.78
C LEU A 57 -4.54 1.87 -0.59
N LEU A 58 -5.50 1.23 0.07
CA LEU A 58 -6.81 1.82 0.35
C LEU A 58 -6.71 3.09 1.19
N ARG A 59 -5.83 3.10 2.21
CA ARG A 59 -5.57 4.30 3.03
C ARG A 59 -4.97 5.43 2.20
N ALA A 60 -3.97 5.13 1.38
CA ALA A 60 -3.28 6.13 0.58
C ALA A 60 -4.18 6.71 -0.53
N ALA A 61 -5.02 5.90 -1.15
CA ALA A 61 -6.01 6.36 -2.11
C ALA A 61 -7.15 7.16 -1.46
N LYS A 62 -7.63 6.76 -0.28
CA LYS A 62 -8.59 7.57 0.50
C LYS A 62 -8.03 8.96 0.79
N LYS A 63 -6.74 9.05 1.16
CA LYS A 63 -6.04 10.33 1.36
C LYS A 63 -6.00 11.18 0.08
N LYS A 64 -5.87 10.54 -1.09
CA LYS A 64 -5.87 11.19 -2.41
C LYS A 64 -7.26 11.34 -3.05
N ARG A 65 -8.34 10.91 -2.38
CA ARG A 65 -9.73 10.85 -2.91
C ARG A 65 -9.84 10.08 -4.24
N ILE A 66 -9.05 9.02 -4.40
CA ILE A 66 -9.09 8.14 -5.57
C ILE A 66 -9.99 6.94 -5.27
N HIS A 67 -10.97 6.70 -6.13
CA HIS A 67 -11.79 5.48 -6.09
C HIS A 67 -11.01 4.31 -6.70
N LEU A 68 -10.59 3.37 -5.85
CA LEU A 68 -9.84 2.19 -6.28
C LEU A 68 -10.59 0.91 -5.87
N ALA A 69 -10.42 -0.12 -6.67
CA ALA A 69 -10.77 -1.48 -6.32
C ALA A 69 -9.53 -2.39 -6.41
N THR A 70 -9.56 -3.46 -5.63
CA THR A 70 -8.45 -4.41 -5.53
C THR A 70 -8.97 -5.83 -5.66
N SER A 71 -8.35 -6.59 -6.55
CA SER A 71 -8.52 -8.05 -6.66
C SER A 71 -7.19 -8.72 -6.34
N SER A 72 -7.21 -9.97 -5.88
CA SER A 72 -5.96 -10.65 -5.52
C SER A 72 -6.07 -12.16 -5.67
N ASP A 73 -4.96 -12.77 -6.07
CA ASP A 73 -4.76 -14.22 -6.04
C ASP A 73 -3.69 -14.58 -4.98
N ASP A 74 -3.11 -15.77 -5.07
CA ASP A 74 -2.11 -16.27 -4.12
C ASP A 74 -0.74 -15.56 -4.23
N THR A 75 -0.45 -15.00 -5.40
CA THR A 75 0.88 -14.45 -5.74
C THR A 75 0.84 -12.98 -6.17
N HIS A 76 -0.33 -12.49 -6.58
CA HIS A 76 -0.50 -11.15 -7.13
C HIS A 76 -1.62 -10.37 -6.43
N LEU A 77 -1.41 -9.05 -6.37
CA LEU A 77 -2.43 -8.06 -6.06
C LEU A 77 -2.65 -7.17 -7.29
N TYR A 78 -3.89 -7.08 -7.74
CA TYR A 78 -4.32 -6.23 -8.83
C TYR A 78 -5.00 -4.99 -8.25
N VAL A 79 -4.59 -3.81 -8.73
CA VAL A 79 -5.12 -2.52 -8.29
C VAL A 79 -5.62 -1.76 -9.51
N PHE A 80 -6.88 -1.36 -9.51
CA PHE A 80 -7.50 -0.65 -10.63
C PHE A 80 -8.45 0.43 -10.13
N ARG A 81 -8.81 1.37 -11.01
CA ARG A 81 -9.79 2.41 -10.68
C ARG A 81 -11.19 1.85 -10.71
N SER A 82 -12.02 2.37 -9.83
CA SER A 82 -13.45 2.04 -9.71
C SER A 82 -14.25 3.34 -9.84
N SER A 83 -14.21 3.95 -11.02
CA SER A 83 -15.04 5.11 -11.38
C SER A 83 -15.26 5.16 -12.87
#